data_AF-A0AAF3EI51-F1
#
_entry.id   AF-A0AAF3EI51-F1
#
_cell.length_a   1.000
_cell.length_b   1.000
_cell.length_c   1.000
_cell.angle_alpha   90.00
_cell.angle_beta   90.00
_cell.angle_gamma   90.00
#
_symmetry.space_group_name_H-M   'P 1'
#
loop_
_entity.id
_entity.type
_entity.pdbx_description
1 polymer ?
#
loop_
_entity_poly.entity_id
_entity_poly.type
_entity_poly.pdbx_seq_one_letter_code
_entity_poly.pdbx_strand_id
1 'polypeptide(L)'
;MDSFCPPRDLFPEKFSPELDQDFRDVEEILKFSGGSKYHPPIGSFRFALNLLEFGNHESNEWIAGIENERECDEKTGEWPVAYHGTSFEQAIEIVSRGGFQMPPDNPSARIHTVNDPKVALGFAKEYSDSKGETFKLLFQVRIDLKRADVIKKDGVEYWRARCVDAIRAYAICVYKVK
;
A
#
# COMPACT_ATOMS: atom_id res chain seq x y z
N MET A 1 -17.20 -1.08 -15.72
CA MET A 1 -16.78 0.14 -15.00
C MET A 1 -15.28 0.18 -15.19
N ASP A 2 -14.79 1.02 -16.10
CA ASP A 2 -13.36 1.11 -16.38
C ASP A 2 -12.62 1.44 -15.08
N SER A 3 -11.59 0.66 -14.78
CA SER A 3 -10.82 0.74 -13.55
C SER A 3 -9.89 1.96 -13.64
N PHE A 4 -10.46 3.14 -13.34
CA PHE A 4 -9.75 4.41 -13.30
C PHE A 4 -8.59 4.36 -12.29
N CYS A 5 -7.36 4.55 -12.77
CA CYS A 5 -6.17 4.65 -11.93
C CYS A 5 -5.09 5.44 -12.69
N PRO A 6 -5.04 6.77 -12.58
CA PRO A 6 -4.14 7.51 -13.44
C PRO A 6 -2.64 7.29 -13.21
N PRO A 7 -2.13 6.82 -12.06
CA PRO A 7 -0.74 6.35 -12.02
C PRO A 7 -0.50 5.16 -12.97
N ARG A 8 -1.47 4.27 -13.15
CA ARG A 8 -1.41 3.17 -14.13
C ARG A 8 -1.55 3.66 -15.57
N ASP A 9 -2.42 4.63 -15.81
CA ASP A 9 -2.60 5.18 -17.16
C ASP A 9 -1.34 5.91 -17.65
N LEU A 10 -0.58 6.52 -16.72
CA LEU A 10 0.67 7.21 -17.02
C LEU A 10 1.89 6.27 -17.09
N PHE A 11 1.92 5.21 -16.26
CA PHE A 11 3.06 4.29 -16.13
C PHE A 11 2.60 2.81 -16.19
N PRO A 12 1.99 2.36 -17.29
CA PRO A 12 1.38 1.03 -17.37
C PRO A 12 2.38 -0.12 -17.13
N GLU A 13 3.65 0.08 -17.47
CA GLU A 13 4.74 -0.87 -17.25
C GLU A 13 5.05 -1.13 -15.76
N LYS A 14 4.66 -0.20 -14.88
CA LYS A 14 4.84 -0.32 -13.43
C LYS A 14 3.75 -1.15 -12.75
N PHE A 15 2.81 -1.68 -13.52
CA PHE A 15 1.67 -2.45 -13.01
C PHE A 15 1.67 -3.88 -13.55
N SER A 16 1.02 -4.76 -12.78
CA SER A 16 0.79 -6.17 -13.12
C SER A 16 -0.72 -6.43 -13.14
N PRO A 17 -1.42 -6.07 -14.24
CA PRO A 17 -2.88 -6.17 -14.33
C PRO A 17 -3.46 -7.55 -13.99
N GLU A 18 -2.68 -8.61 -14.23
CA GLU A 18 -3.03 -9.99 -13.92
C GLU A 18 -3.18 -10.27 -12.42
N LEU A 19 -2.64 -9.39 -11.57
CA LEU A 19 -2.72 -9.46 -10.11
C LEU A 19 -3.69 -8.41 -9.51
N ASP A 20 -4.38 -7.64 -10.35
CA ASP A 20 -5.42 -6.70 -9.92
C ASP A 20 -6.57 -7.46 -9.23
N GLN A 21 -7.21 -6.79 -8.27
CA GLN A 21 -8.29 -7.42 -7.52
C GLN A 21 -9.39 -6.41 -7.17
N ASP A 22 -10.63 -6.80 -7.42
CA ASP A 22 -11.81 -6.00 -7.09
C ASP A 22 -12.29 -6.29 -5.67
N PHE A 23 -12.29 -5.26 -4.81
CA PHE A 23 -12.78 -5.31 -3.43
C PHE A 23 -14.06 -4.48 -3.22
N ARG A 24 -14.69 -3.98 -4.30
CA ARG A 24 -15.84 -3.06 -4.18
C ARG A 24 -17.08 -3.71 -3.55
N ASP A 25 -17.30 -4.98 -3.86
CA ASP A 25 -18.47 -5.76 -3.42
C ASP A 25 -18.08 -6.93 -2.51
N VAL A 26 -16.96 -6.82 -1.80
CA VAL A 26 -16.43 -7.87 -0.91
C VAL A 26 -16.86 -7.61 0.54
N GLU A 27 -17.42 -8.62 1.19
CA GLU A 27 -17.72 -8.58 2.63
C GLU A 27 -16.44 -8.77 3.47
N GLU A 28 -16.47 -8.33 4.73
CA GLU A 28 -15.29 -8.34 5.59
C GLU A 28 -14.81 -9.76 5.92
N ILE A 29 -13.69 -10.15 5.31
CA ILE A 29 -12.97 -11.38 5.62
C ILE A 29 -11.67 -11.00 6.35
N LEU A 30 -11.67 -11.17 7.67
CA LEU A 30 -10.44 -11.04 8.47
C LEU A 30 -9.47 -12.16 8.11
N LYS A 31 -8.24 -11.80 7.74
CA LYS A 31 -7.12 -12.73 7.53
C LYS A 31 -5.94 -12.30 8.40
N PHE A 32 -4.94 -13.16 8.54
CA PHE A 32 -3.64 -12.82 9.16
C PHE A 32 -2.57 -12.78 8.08
N SER A 33 -1.62 -11.84 8.18
CA SER A 33 -0.49 -11.69 7.26
C SER A 33 0.67 -10.95 7.95
N GLY A 34 1.88 -11.51 7.88
CA GLY A 34 3.07 -10.95 8.52
C GLY A 34 2.96 -10.75 10.05
N GLY A 35 2.30 -11.69 10.75
CA GLY A 35 2.12 -11.63 12.21
C GLY A 35 1.12 -10.57 12.71
N SER A 36 0.31 -10.00 11.82
CA SER A 36 -0.73 -9.02 12.16
C SER A 36 -2.05 -9.34 11.46
N LYS A 37 -3.16 -8.86 12.03
CA LYS A 37 -4.45 -8.88 11.34
C LYS A 37 -4.31 -8.10 10.03
N TYR A 38 -4.79 -8.67 8.94
CA TYR A 38 -4.89 -8.01 7.64
C TYR A 38 -6.32 -7.51 7.46
N HIS A 39 -6.48 -6.21 7.27
CA HIS A 39 -7.74 -5.59 6.88
C HIS A 39 -7.76 -5.41 5.36
N PRO A 40 -8.55 -6.17 4.60
CA PRO A 40 -8.61 -6.00 3.15
C PRO A 40 -9.08 -4.60 2.77
N PRO A 41 -8.66 -4.05 1.62
CA PRO A 41 -9.02 -2.69 1.19
C PRO A 41 -10.45 -2.66 0.61
N ILE A 42 -11.44 -3.02 1.42
CA ILE A 42 -12.85 -3.15 1.04
C ILE A 42 -13.41 -1.82 0.54
N GLY A 43 -14.15 -1.87 -0.55
CA GLY A 43 -14.68 -0.70 -1.24
C GLY A 43 -13.74 -0.11 -2.30
N SER A 44 -12.58 -0.74 -2.55
CA SER A 44 -11.63 -0.29 -3.58
C SER A 44 -11.54 -1.25 -4.75
N PHE A 45 -11.03 -0.74 -5.87
CA PHE A 45 -10.35 -1.58 -6.85
C PHE A 45 -8.84 -1.51 -6.58
N ARG A 46 -8.19 -2.66 -6.38
CA ARG A 46 -6.76 -2.77 -6.09
C ARG A 46 -5.99 -3.04 -7.38
N PHE A 47 -5.09 -2.13 -7.72
CA PHE A 47 -4.17 -2.21 -8.84
C PHE A 47 -2.81 -2.71 -8.37
N ALA A 48 -2.36 -3.86 -8.86
CA ALA A 48 -1.09 -4.44 -8.44
C ALA A 48 0.10 -3.76 -9.13
N LEU A 49 1.14 -3.47 -8.36
CA LEU A 49 2.40 -2.96 -8.90
C LEU A 49 3.27 -4.14 -9.37
N ASN A 50 3.95 -3.97 -10.49
CA ASN A 50 4.92 -4.93 -10.99
C ASN A 50 6.21 -4.83 -10.16
N LEU A 51 6.46 -5.79 -9.29
CA LEU A 51 7.59 -5.74 -8.34
C LEU A 51 8.98 -5.82 -9.01
N LEU A 52 9.08 -6.32 -10.24
CA LEU A 52 10.33 -6.32 -10.99
C LEU A 52 10.67 -4.92 -11.53
N GLU A 53 9.64 -4.13 -11.78
CA GLU A 53 9.73 -2.77 -12.31
C GLU A 53 9.63 -1.70 -11.21
N PHE A 54 9.05 -2.06 -10.07
CA PHE A 54 8.76 -1.20 -8.94
C PHE A 54 9.69 -1.53 -7.78
N GLY A 55 10.87 -0.93 -7.81
CA GLY A 55 11.89 -1.04 -6.76
C GLY A 55 12.99 -2.07 -7.08
N ASN A 56 14.12 -1.94 -6.39
CA ASN A 56 15.20 -2.91 -6.45
C ASN A 56 15.05 -3.85 -5.24
N HIS A 57 14.47 -5.02 -5.45
CA HIS A 57 14.20 -5.98 -4.38
C HIS A 57 15.04 -7.23 -4.61
N GLU A 58 16.19 -7.30 -3.93
CA GLU A 58 17.11 -8.45 -4.00
C GLU A 58 16.46 -9.78 -3.54
N SER A 59 15.31 -9.73 -2.85
CA SER A 59 14.53 -10.89 -2.39
C SER A 59 13.03 -10.56 -2.27
N ASN A 60 12.19 -11.59 -2.48
CA ASN A 60 10.72 -11.57 -2.36
C ASN A 60 10.18 -12.10 -1.00
N GLU A 61 11.06 -12.44 -0.06
CA GLU A 61 10.66 -12.99 1.25
C GLU A 61 9.68 -12.09 2.03
N TRP A 62 9.81 -10.77 1.89
CA TRP A 62 8.96 -9.76 2.52
C TRP A 62 7.48 -9.85 2.14
N ILE A 63 7.15 -10.42 0.97
CA ILE A 63 5.77 -10.59 0.47
C ILE A 63 5.34 -12.05 0.43
N ALA A 64 6.25 -12.99 0.15
CA ALA A 64 5.95 -14.41 -0.01
C ALA A 64 6.23 -15.28 1.22
N GLY A 65 6.93 -14.72 2.22
CA GLY A 65 7.56 -15.48 3.30
C GLY A 65 8.79 -16.27 2.84
N ILE A 66 9.40 -17.03 3.75
CA ILE A 66 10.44 -18.00 3.41
C ILE A 66 9.81 -19.23 2.73
N GLU A 67 10.45 -19.76 1.69
CA GLU A 67 9.98 -20.97 0.99
C GLU A 67 9.85 -22.18 1.94
N ASN A 68 8.83 -23.03 1.71
CA ASN A 68 8.48 -24.27 2.42
C ASN A 68 7.55 -24.17 3.66
N GLU A 69 6.96 -23.00 3.93
CA GLU A 69 5.89 -22.87 4.93
C GLU A 69 4.49 -23.01 4.30
N ARG A 70 3.56 -23.67 5.01
CA ARG A 70 2.19 -23.92 4.52
C ARG A 70 1.45 -22.59 4.31
N GLU A 71 0.62 -22.48 3.26
CA GLU A 71 -0.14 -21.25 2.92
C GLU A 71 -1.07 -20.74 4.03
N CYS A 72 -1.38 -21.57 5.03
CA CYS A 72 -2.29 -21.26 6.12
C CYS A 72 -1.61 -20.69 7.38
N ASP A 73 -0.27 -20.68 7.43
CA ASP A 73 0.50 -20.26 8.61
C ASP A 73 1.12 -18.87 8.40
N GLU A 74 1.33 -18.13 9.50
CA GLU A 74 2.11 -16.89 9.48
C GLU A 74 3.51 -17.21 8.95
N LYS A 75 3.85 -16.69 7.78
CA LYS A 75 5.14 -17.04 7.18
C LYS A 75 6.28 -16.24 7.80
N THR A 76 7.32 -16.95 8.24
CA THR A 76 8.55 -16.35 8.74
C THR A 76 9.13 -15.44 7.66
N GLY A 77 9.43 -14.19 8.03
CA GLY A 77 10.01 -13.20 7.10
C GLY A 77 8.99 -12.32 6.37
N GLU A 78 7.70 -12.66 6.38
CA GLU A 78 6.65 -11.80 5.79
C GLU A 78 6.47 -10.53 6.63
N TRP A 79 6.46 -9.37 5.98
CA TRP A 79 6.21 -8.10 6.65
C TRP A 79 4.70 -7.85 6.76
N PRO A 80 4.18 -7.26 7.84
CA PRO A 80 2.76 -6.95 7.93
C PRO A 80 2.30 -5.99 6.83
N VAL A 81 1.03 -6.15 6.44
CA VAL A 81 0.36 -5.23 5.50
C VAL A 81 -0.03 -3.95 6.23
N ALA A 82 0.18 -2.82 5.56
CA ALA A 82 -0.32 -1.53 5.99
C ALA A 82 -0.73 -0.66 4.79
N TYR A 83 -1.28 0.51 5.09
CA TYR A 83 -1.77 1.46 4.12
C TYR A 83 -1.17 2.84 4.33
N HIS A 84 -0.80 3.49 3.22
CA HIS A 84 -0.34 4.87 3.19
C HIS A 84 -1.30 5.70 2.34
N GLY A 85 -2.05 6.61 2.97
CA GLY A 85 -2.88 7.58 2.28
C GLY A 85 -2.05 8.78 1.83
N THR A 86 -2.23 9.18 0.57
CA THR A 86 -1.49 10.31 -0.01
C THR A 86 -2.35 11.11 -1.00
N SER A 87 -1.77 12.16 -1.58
CA SER A 87 -2.35 12.92 -2.68
C SER A 87 -2.09 12.24 -4.03
N PHE A 88 -2.88 12.62 -5.03
CA PHE A 88 -2.80 12.08 -6.36
C PHE A 88 -1.43 12.36 -7.02
N GLU A 89 -0.94 13.59 -6.85
CA GLU A 89 0.33 14.07 -7.38
C GLU A 89 1.51 13.31 -6.76
N GLN A 90 1.47 13.09 -5.45
CA GLN A 90 2.49 12.28 -4.76
C GLN A 90 2.43 10.81 -5.18
N ALA A 91 1.24 10.26 -5.45
CA ALA A 91 1.12 8.90 -5.95
C ALA A 91 1.77 8.75 -7.34
N ILE A 92 1.54 9.71 -8.24
CA ILE A 92 2.24 9.79 -9.53
C ILE A 92 3.75 9.84 -9.32
N GLU A 93 4.24 10.70 -8.43
CA GLU A 93 5.67 10.83 -8.16
C GLU A 93 6.28 9.52 -7.66
N ILE A 94 5.67 8.90 -6.64
CA ILE A 94 6.10 7.62 -6.07
C ILE A 94 6.17 6.54 -7.17
N VAL A 95 5.16 6.48 -8.04
CA VAL A 95 5.14 5.48 -9.12
C VAL A 95 6.20 5.75 -10.17
N SER A 96 6.32 7.00 -10.62
CA SER A 96 7.34 7.41 -11.61
C SER A 96 8.77 7.07 -11.19
N ARG A 97 9.05 7.15 -9.87
CA ARG A 97 10.37 6.86 -9.29
C ARG A 97 10.57 5.39 -8.94
N GLY A 98 9.54 4.56 -9.10
CA GLY A 98 9.56 3.13 -8.74
C GLY A 98 9.59 2.87 -7.24
N GLY A 99 9.09 3.80 -6.41
CA GLY A 99 9.02 3.61 -4.96
C GLY A 99 9.05 4.89 -4.15
N PHE A 100 8.89 4.71 -2.84
CA PHE A 100 9.01 5.81 -1.89
C PHE A 100 10.41 6.42 -1.91
N GLN A 101 10.50 7.70 -1.58
CA GLN A 101 11.76 8.39 -1.34
C GLN A 101 11.71 8.99 0.06
N MET A 102 12.85 8.98 0.74
CA MET A 102 12.99 9.65 2.03
C MET A 102 14.15 10.63 1.94
N PRO A 103 13.89 11.95 2.07
CA PRO A 103 14.95 12.94 2.09
C PRO A 103 15.92 12.62 3.25
N PRO A 104 17.23 12.56 3.01
CA PRO A 104 18.23 12.28 4.05
C PRO A 104 18.18 13.29 5.21
N ASP A 105 17.77 14.51 4.91
CA ASP A 105 17.85 15.72 5.73
C ASP A 105 16.50 16.15 6.34
N ASN A 106 15.41 15.43 6.10
CA ASN A 106 14.10 15.75 6.67
C ASN A 106 13.51 14.58 7.49
N PRO A 107 13.81 14.52 8.80
CA PRO A 107 13.22 13.55 9.73
C PRO A 107 11.70 13.66 9.88
N SER A 108 11.08 14.75 9.40
CA SER A 108 9.64 14.97 9.43
C SER A 108 8.93 14.38 8.20
N ALA A 109 9.66 14.16 7.10
CA ALA A 109 9.18 13.55 5.86
C ALA A 109 9.20 12.01 5.93
N ARG A 110 8.83 11.45 7.09
CA ARG A 110 8.81 10.00 7.31
C ARG A 110 7.47 9.42 6.86
N ILE A 111 7.53 8.22 6.29
CA ILE A 111 6.35 7.56 5.73
C ILE A 111 5.59 6.91 6.88
N HIS A 112 4.36 7.37 7.09
CA HIS A 112 3.46 6.83 8.11
C HIS A 112 2.45 5.91 7.44
N THR A 113 2.21 4.78 8.09
CA THR A 113 1.24 3.78 7.65
C THR A 113 0.36 3.35 8.80
N VAL A 114 -0.79 2.77 8.47
CA VAL A 114 -1.74 2.20 9.43
C VAL A 114 -2.31 0.92 8.84
N ASN A 115 -2.61 -0.07 9.69
CA ASN A 115 -3.09 -1.36 9.23
C ASN A 115 -4.56 -1.32 8.76
N ASP A 116 -5.36 -0.36 9.26
CA ASP A 116 -6.75 -0.19 8.82
C ASP A 116 -6.84 0.79 7.61
N PRO A 117 -7.29 0.33 6.42
CA PRO A 117 -7.45 1.20 5.25
C PRO A 117 -8.47 2.33 5.47
N LYS A 118 -9.50 2.13 6.31
CA LYS A 118 -10.49 3.18 6.61
C LYS A 118 -9.84 4.34 7.35
N VAL A 119 -8.90 4.05 8.25
CA VAL A 119 -8.11 5.09 8.92
C VAL A 119 -7.14 5.75 7.94
N ALA A 120 -6.48 4.97 7.07
CA ALA A 120 -5.58 5.52 6.06
C ALA A 120 -6.27 6.48 5.08
N LEU A 121 -7.54 6.22 4.74
CA LEU A 121 -8.36 7.11 3.90
C LEU A 121 -8.52 8.52 4.48
N GLY A 122 -8.43 8.68 5.81
CA GLY A 122 -8.43 9.99 6.47
C GLY A 122 -7.22 10.86 6.11
N PHE A 123 -6.13 10.23 5.65
CA PHE A 123 -4.90 10.92 5.22
C PHE A 123 -4.81 11.11 3.70
N ALA A 124 -5.61 10.38 2.92
CA ALA A 124 -5.66 10.50 1.47
C ALA A 124 -6.39 11.79 1.04
N LYS A 125 -5.92 12.41 -0.05
CA LYS A 125 -6.58 13.57 -0.65
C LYS A 125 -7.53 13.13 -1.76
N GLU A 126 -8.61 13.90 -1.90
CA GLU A 126 -9.61 13.70 -2.96
C GLU A 126 -9.09 14.25 -4.28
N TYR A 127 -9.42 13.55 -5.35
CA TYR A 127 -9.15 13.96 -6.72
C TYR A 127 -10.40 13.70 -7.55
N SER A 128 -10.81 14.67 -8.36
CA SER A 128 -11.93 14.51 -9.29
C SER A 128 -11.42 14.29 -10.71
N ASP A 129 -11.96 13.29 -11.39
CA ASP A 129 -11.67 13.05 -12.79
C ASP A 129 -12.37 14.06 -13.72
N SER A 130 -12.12 13.97 -15.02
CA SER A 130 -12.75 14.82 -16.02
C SER A 130 -14.26 14.61 -16.17
N LYS A 131 -14.81 13.54 -15.58
CA LYS A 131 -16.25 13.23 -15.54
C LYS A 131 -16.91 13.74 -14.25
N GLY A 132 -16.14 14.33 -13.34
CA GLY A 132 -16.61 14.82 -12.03
C GLY A 132 -16.73 13.72 -10.97
N GLU A 133 -16.26 12.51 -11.25
CA GLU A 133 -16.20 11.44 -10.25
C GLU A 133 -15.01 11.68 -9.31
N THR A 134 -15.23 11.54 -8.00
CA THR A 134 -14.20 11.82 -7.00
C THR A 134 -13.61 10.53 -6.43
N PHE A 135 -12.30 10.51 -6.25
CA PHE A 135 -11.54 9.33 -5.83
C PHE A 135 -10.54 9.66 -4.73
N LYS A 136 -10.19 8.64 -3.94
CA LYS A 136 -9.04 8.62 -3.02
C LYS A 136 -8.13 7.45 -3.33
N LEU A 137 -6.84 7.64 -3.12
CA LEU A 137 -5.81 6.64 -3.32
C LEU A 137 -5.11 6.26 -2.03
N LEU A 138 -4.91 4.96 -1.83
CA LEU A 138 -3.98 4.42 -0.83
C LEU A 138 -2.91 3.59 -1.52
N PHE A 139 -1.67 3.72 -1.09
CA PHE A 139 -0.71 2.63 -1.32
C PHE A 139 -0.97 1.53 -0.31
N GLN A 140 -1.09 0.30 -0.81
CA GLN A 140 -0.95 -0.89 0.01
C GLN A 140 0.52 -1.25 0.07
N VAL A 141 1.03 -1.40 1.29
CA VAL A 141 2.44 -1.56 1.57
C VAL A 141 2.71 -2.74 2.48
N ARG A 142 3.97 -3.18 2.48
CA ARG A 142 4.57 -4.05 3.48
C ARG A 142 5.58 -3.23 4.28
N ILE A 143 5.67 -3.43 5.59
CA ILE A 143 6.58 -2.68 6.46
C ILE A 143 7.35 -3.57 7.43
N ASP A 144 8.68 -3.39 7.51
CA ASP A 144 9.54 -4.07 8.48
C ASP A 144 9.40 -3.40 9.85
N LEU A 145 8.65 -4.03 10.76
CA LEU A 145 8.47 -3.51 12.12
C LEU A 145 9.78 -3.45 12.92
N LYS A 146 10.83 -4.22 12.57
CA LYS A 146 12.15 -4.09 13.21
C LYS A 146 12.81 -2.77 12.85
N ARG A 147 12.43 -2.16 11.73
CA ARG A 147 12.95 -0.89 11.20
C ARG A 147 11.89 0.22 11.19
N ALA A 148 10.79 0.07 11.92
CA ALA A 148 9.76 1.08 12.09
C ALA A 148 9.62 1.51 13.55
N ASP A 149 9.12 2.73 13.75
CA ASP A 149 8.61 3.18 15.06
C ASP A 149 7.12 2.88 15.16
N VAL A 150 6.70 2.36 16.31
CA VAL A 150 5.28 2.16 16.63
C VAL A 150 4.77 3.39 17.38
N ILE A 151 3.78 4.07 16.81
CA ILE A 151 3.20 5.30 17.37
C ILE A 151 1.73 5.03 17.70
N LYS A 152 1.35 5.16 18.96
CA LYS A 152 -0.03 5.00 19.41
C LYS A 152 -0.67 6.36 19.62
N LYS A 153 -1.79 6.61 18.94
CA LYS A 153 -2.56 7.85 19.07
C LYS A 153 -4.05 7.55 18.96
N ASP A 154 -4.83 8.04 19.93
CA ASP A 154 -6.30 7.90 19.97
C ASP A 154 -6.78 6.44 19.82
N GLY A 155 -6.04 5.49 20.40
CA GLY A 155 -6.35 4.06 20.33
C GLY A 155 -5.96 3.38 19.00
N VAL A 156 -5.40 4.13 18.05
CA VAL A 156 -4.90 3.63 16.77
C VAL A 156 -3.38 3.47 16.82
N GLU A 157 -2.89 2.37 16.25
CA GLU A 157 -1.47 2.11 16.06
C GLU A 157 -1.03 2.49 14.64
N TYR A 158 -0.06 3.39 14.56
CA TYR A 158 0.59 3.80 13.32
C TYR A 158 2.02 3.27 13.29
N TRP A 159 2.50 2.96 12.10
CA TRP A 159 3.87 2.51 11.88
C TRP A 159 4.60 3.52 11.03
N ARG A 160 5.73 4.00 11.53
CA ARG A 160 6.56 5.01 10.86
C ARG A 160 7.85 4.37 10.41
N ALA A 161 8.07 4.25 9.10
CA ALA A 161 9.30 3.71 8.55
C ALA A 161 10.50 4.61 8.93
N ARG A 162 11.57 4.02 9.50
CA ARG A 162 12.78 4.78 9.86
C ARG A 162 13.70 5.03 8.66
N CYS A 163 13.61 4.18 7.64
CA CYS A 163 14.29 4.30 6.36
C CYS A 163 13.41 3.79 5.21
N VAL A 164 13.76 4.14 3.98
CA VAL A 164 13.00 3.72 2.79
C VAL A 164 12.98 2.20 2.61
N ASP A 165 14.07 1.52 2.97
CA ASP A 165 14.15 0.06 2.88
C ASP A 165 13.21 -0.67 3.82
N ALA A 166 12.68 0.02 4.84
CA ALA A 166 11.73 -0.57 5.78
C ALA A 166 10.31 -0.67 5.22
N ILE A 167 10.03 -0.11 4.04
CA ILE A 167 8.68 -0.06 3.47
C ILE A 167 8.68 -0.32 1.96
N ARG A 168 7.72 -1.13 1.49
CA ARG A 168 7.58 -1.48 0.08
C ARG A 168 6.12 -1.39 -0.33
N ALA A 169 5.82 -0.55 -1.32
CA ALA A 169 4.49 -0.56 -1.95
C ALA A 169 4.40 -1.71 -2.95
N TYR A 170 3.25 -2.37 -2.99
CA TYR A 170 2.99 -3.47 -3.93
C TYR A 170 1.63 -3.36 -4.62
N ALA A 171 0.78 -2.44 -4.19
CA ALA A 171 -0.47 -2.13 -4.87
C ALA A 171 -0.94 -0.71 -4.58
N ILE A 172 -1.84 -0.22 -5.42
CA ILE A 172 -2.61 1.02 -5.22
C ILE A 172 -4.09 0.64 -5.10
N CYS A 173 -4.75 1.10 -4.05
CA CYS A 173 -6.17 0.91 -3.84
C CYS A 173 -6.91 2.20 -4.20
N VAL A 174 -7.78 2.15 -5.21
CA VAL A 174 -8.61 3.28 -5.65
C VAL A 174 -10.00 3.16 -5.04
N TYR A 175 -10.39 4.17 -4.28
CA TYR A 175 -11.71 4.29 -3.68
C TYR A 175 -12.50 5.37 -4.39
N LYS A 176 -13.73 5.06 -4.80
CA LYS A 176 -14.67 6.06 -5.28
C LYS A 176 -15.33 6.73 -4.07
N VAL A 177 -15.27 8.06 -4.00
CA VAL A 177 -15.98 8.86 -3.01
C VAL A 177 -17.41 9.04 -3.50
N LYS A 178 -18.38 8.73 -2.62
CA LYS A 178 -19.81 8.91 -2.89
C LYS A 178 -20.24 10.33 -2.58
#